data_AF-A0A932CCN5-F1
#
_entry.id   AF-A0A932CCN5-F1
#
_cell.length_a   1.000
_cell.length_b   1.000
_cell.length_c   1.000
_cell.angle_alpha   90.00
_cell.angle_beta   90.00
_cell.angle_gamma   90.00
#
_symmetry.space_group_name_H-M   'P 1'
#
loop_
_entity.id
_entity.type
_entity.pdbx_description
1 polymer ?
#
loop_
_entity_poly.entity_id
_entity_poly.type
_entity_poly.pdbx_seq_one_letter_code
_entity_poly.pdbx_strand_id
1 'polypeptide(L)'
;NQYILTFDKIDQFATTSKDVLAASISITNHGEPIGLLTPEKYFPYQFDNAVSEVAIRSTLREDLYIILVSPPDADGTTAFKFIVNPLVSWIWIGGVALIAGALLAFWPSRERPVPLVTSEQKED
;
A
#
# COMPACT_ATOMS: atom_id res chain seq x y z
N ASN A 1 16.39 -2.29 11.17
CA ASN A 1 15.25 -1.65 11.84
C ASN A 1 15.02 -2.29 13.18
N GLN A 2 14.96 -1.48 14.24
CA GLN A 2 14.59 -1.95 15.57
C GLN A 2 13.21 -1.41 15.89
N TYR A 3 12.18 -2.19 15.56
CA TYR A 3 10.81 -1.86 15.92
C TYR A 3 10.50 -2.31 17.33
N ILE A 4 9.87 -1.41 18.08
CA ILE A 4 9.17 -1.73 19.31
C ILE A 4 7.70 -1.41 19.06
N LEU A 5 6.87 -2.43 19.22
CA LEU A 5 5.42 -2.31 19.10
C LEU A 5 4.82 -2.51 20.48
N THR A 6 4.11 -1.49 20.95
CA THR A 6 3.46 -1.49 22.25
C THR A 6 1.97 -1.62 22.02
N PHE A 7 1.38 -2.72 22.50
CA PHE A 7 -0.07 -2.86 22.54
C PHE A 7 -0.60 -1.97 23.66
N ASP A 8 -1.39 -0.97 23.29
CA ASP A 8 -1.91 0.02 24.24
C ASP A 8 -3.28 -0.42 24.78
N LYS A 9 -4.19 -0.75 23.87
CA LYS A 9 -5.55 -1.16 24.20
C LYS A 9 -6.28 -1.78 23.02
N ILE A 10 -7.43 -2.38 23.33
CA ILE A 10 -8.42 -2.78 22.35
C ILE A 10 -9.76 -2.15 22.71
N ASP A 11 -10.40 -1.53 21.71
CA ASP A 11 -11.73 -0.94 21.84
C ASP A 11 -12.72 -1.79 21.02
N GLN A 12 -13.89 -2.04 21.59
CA GLN A 12 -14.99 -2.70 20.90
C GLN A 12 -16.20 -1.77 20.88
N PHE A 13 -16.75 -1.52 19.70
CA PHE A 13 -17.92 -0.66 19.54
C PHE A 13 -18.83 -1.17 18.42
N ALA A 14 -20.13 -0.97 18.59
CA ALA A 14 -21.12 -1.27 17.58
C ALA A 14 -21.43 -0.04 16.72
N THR A 15 -21.71 -0.27 15.45
CA THR A 15 -22.26 0.74 14.53
C THR A 15 -23.65 0.30 14.09
N THR A 16 -24.30 1.06 13.21
CA THR A 16 -25.63 0.68 12.69
C THR A 16 -25.60 -0.63 11.90
N SER A 17 -24.46 -1.02 11.32
CA SER A 17 -24.38 -2.15 10.38
C SER A 17 -23.34 -3.21 10.70
N LYS A 18 -22.47 -2.97 11.68
CA LYS A 18 -21.35 -3.85 12.02
C LYS A 18 -20.88 -3.65 13.46
N ASP A 19 -20.36 -4.71 14.06
CA ASP A 19 -19.51 -4.59 15.24
C ASP A 19 -18.06 -4.37 14.80
N VAL A 20 -17.32 -3.55 15.52
CA VAL A 20 -15.93 -3.21 15.24
C VAL A 20 -15.08 -3.50 16.47
N LEU A 21 -13.92 -4.09 16.20
CA LEU A 21 -12.87 -4.32 17.16
C LEU A 21 -11.60 -3.63 16.64
N ALA A 22 -11.12 -2.62 17.36
CA ALA A 22 -9.99 -1.80 16.98
C ALA A 22 -8.88 -1.92 18.03
N ALA A 23 -7.67 -2.27 17.63
CA ALA A 23 -6.53 -2.33 18.55
C ALA A 23 -5.61 -1.13 18.34
N SER A 24 -5.21 -0.45 19.40
CA SER A 24 -4.25 0.66 19.35
C SER A 24 -2.85 0.14 19.60
N ILE A 25 -1.95 0.33 18.63
CA ILE A 25 -0.55 -0.12 18.72
C ILE A 25 0.39 1.04 18.45
N SER A 26 1.06 1.51 19.51
CA SER A 26 2.10 2.53 19.42
C SER A 26 3.39 1.93 18.88
N ILE A 27 4.04 2.66 17.96
CA ILE A 27 5.23 2.16 17.26
C ILE A 27 6.39 3.11 17.46
N THR A 28 7.49 2.53 17.89
CA THR A 28 8.79 3.20 18.01
C THR A 28 9.78 2.51 17.07
N ASN A 29 10.61 3.28 16.38
CA ASN A 29 11.70 2.76 15.58
C ASN A 29 13.00 3.48 15.97
N HIS A 30 14.05 2.73 16.32
CA HIS A 30 15.32 3.30 16.78
C HIS A 30 15.18 4.27 17.97
N GLY A 31 14.21 4.03 18.86
CA GLY A 31 13.94 4.88 20.03
C GLY A 31 13.07 6.10 19.74
N GLU A 32 12.73 6.36 18.48
CA GLU A 32 11.89 7.50 18.09
C GLU A 32 10.44 7.03 17.84
N PRO A 33 9.42 7.69 18.43
CA PRO A 33 8.02 7.35 18.17
C PRO A 33 7.66 7.73 16.74
N ILE A 34 7.21 6.75 15.96
CA ILE A 34 6.90 6.91 14.53
C ILE A 34 5.41 6.88 14.21
N GLY A 35 4.57 6.63 15.22
CA GLY A 35 3.11 6.78 15.13
C GLY A 35 2.31 5.73 15.89
N LEU A 36 0.99 5.86 15.78
CA LEU A 36 -0.01 4.92 16.27
C LEU A 36 -0.64 4.23 15.05
N LEU A 37 -0.70 2.91 15.05
CA LEU A 37 -1.43 2.14 14.05
C LEU A 37 -2.61 1.42 14.70
N THR A 38 -3.75 1.48 14.03
CA THR A 38 -5.02 0.95 14.53
C THR A 38 -5.56 -0.13 13.59
N PRO A 39 -5.06 -1.38 13.66
CA PRO A 39 -5.69 -2.47 12.91
C PRO A 39 -7.10 -2.73 13.45
N GLU A 40 -8.03 -3.01 12.55
CA GLU A 40 -9.41 -3.30 12.92
C GLU A 40 -9.86 -4.67 12.39
N LYS A 41 -10.85 -5.22 13.07
CA LYS A 41 -11.64 -6.35 12.59
C LYS A 41 -13.10 -6.03 12.82
N TYR A 42 -13.92 -6.16 11.78
CA TYR A 42 -15.34 -5.86 11.86
C TYR A 42 -16.22 -7.03 11.41
N PHE A 43 -17.41 -7.10 11.99
CA PHE A 43 -18.39 -8.17 11.82
C PHE A 43 -19.69 -7.55 11.31
N PRO A 44 -19.92 -7.56 9.99
CA PRO A 44 -21.16 -7.03 9.41
C PRO A 44 -22.37 -7.84 9.85
N TYR A 45 -23.49 -7.19 10.15
CA TYR A 45 -24.73 -7.89 10.54
C TYR A 45 -25.41 -8.62 9.37
N GLN A 46 -25.02 -8.29 8.13
CA GLN A 46 -25.59 -8.87 6.92
C GLN A 46 -24.82 -10.10 6.41
N PHE A 47 -23.62 -10.35 6.93
CA PHE A 47 -22.73 -11.39 6.44
C PHE A 47 -22.09 -12.15 7.60
N ASP A 48 -22.02 -13.48 7.49
CA ASP A 48 -21.44 -14.33 8.54
C ASP A 48 -19.89 -14.32 8.60
N ASN A 49 -19.24 -13.51 7.76
CA ASN A 49 -17.78 -13.45 7.67
C ASN A 49 -17.24 -12.14 8.26
N ALA A 50 -16.25 -12.28 9.16
CA ALA A 50 -15.49 -11.15 9.65
C ALA A 50 -14.57 -10.58 8.55
N VAL A 51 -14.41 -9.26 8.53
CA VAL A 51 -13.48 -8.57 7.64
C VAL A 51 -12.39 -7.93 8.47
N SER A 52 -11.16 -7.99 7.97
CA SER A 52 -9.98 -7.40 8.64
C SER A 52 -9.55 -6.14 7.90
N GLU A 53 -9.43 -5.04 8.62
CA GLU A 53 -8.83 -3.81 8.15
C GLU A 53 -7.39 -3.74 8.68
N VAL A 54 -6.45 -3.86 7.76
CA VAL A 54 -5.03 -3.94 8.09
C VAL A 54 -4.47 -2.55 8.27
N ALA A 55 -3.79 -2.29 9.39
CA ALA A 55 -3.06 -1.04 9.54
C ALA A 55 -1.70 -1.15 8.84
N ILE A 56 -1.40 -0.16 8.00
CA ILE A 56 -0.21 -0.17 7.14
C ILE A 56 0.55 1.15 7.34
N ARG A 57 1.87 1.05 7.53
CA ARG A 57 2.79 2.18 7.42
C ARG A 57 3.80 1.90 6.34
N SER A 58 3.65 2.57 5.20
CA SER A 58 4.55 2.44 4.05
C SER A 58 5.64 3.50 4.05
N THR A 59 6.85 3.10 3.67
CA THR A 59 8.01 3.97 3.44
C THR A 59 8.71 3.58 2.14
N LEU A 60 9.66 4.38 1.67
CA LEU A 60 10.47 4.00 0.50
C LEU A 60 11.33 2.74 0.74
N ARG A 61 11.64 2.42 2.00
CA ARG A 61 12.47 1.26 2.35
C ARG A 61 11.61 0.01 2.54
N GLU A 62 10.46 0.14 3.19
CA GLU A 62 9.63 -0.99 3.61
C GLU A 62 8.24 -0.55 4.05
N ASP A 63 7.35 -1.55 4.14
CA ASP A 63 5.98 -1.42 4.60
C ASP A 63 5.78 -2.29 5.85
N LEU A 64 5.27 -1.69 6.92
CA LEU A 64 4.90 -2.38 8.16
C LEU A 64 3.40 -2.61 8.15
N TYR A 65 3.00 -3.89 8.15
CA TYR A 65 1.61 -4.33 8.23
C TYR A 65 1.33 -4.87 9.62
N ILE A 66 0.20 -4.45 10.17
CA ILE A 66 -0.33 -4.97 11.44
C ILE A 66 -1.73 -5.48 11.19
N ILE A 67 -1.96 -6.75 11.52
CA ILE A 67 -3.23 -7.42 11.32
C ILE A 67 -3.72 -7.93 12.66
N LEU A 68 -4.96 -7.57 13.01
CA LEU A 68 -5.68 -8.17 14.12
C LEU A 68 -6.28 -9.51 13.66
N VAL A 69 -5.70 -10.62 14.10
CA VAL A 69 -5.98 -11.97 13.58
C VAL A 69 -7.25 -12.54 14.20
N SER A 70 -7.44 -12.38 15.51
CA SER A 70 -8.60 -12.92 16.21
C SER A 70 -9.20 -11.89 17.17
N PRO A 71 -10.52 -11.91 17.40
CA PRO A 71 -11.08 -11.21 18.55
C PRO A 71 -10.51 -11.76 19.87
N PRO A 72 -10.59 -11.00 20.98
CA PRO A 72 -10.25 -11.50 22.31
C PRO A 72 -11.04 -12.77 22.64
N ASP A 73 -10.38 -13.76 23.19
CA ASP A 73 -11.03 -14.94 23.76
C ASP A 73 -11.60 -14.65 25.16
N ALA A 74 -12.12 -15.69 25.83
CA ALA A 74 -12.71 -15.58 27.16
C ALA A 74 -11.72 -15.06 28.22
N ASP A 75 -10.42 -15.26 28.01
CA ASP A 75 -9.35 -14.80 28.90
C ASP A 75 -8.81 -13.41 28.48
N GLY A 76 -9.39 -12.81 27.43
CA GLY A 76 -8.99 -11.51 26.89
C GLY A 76 -7.78 -11.58 25.96
N THR A 77 -7.35 -12.77 25.54
CA THR A 77 -6.18 -12.96 24.67
C THR A 77 -6.56 -12.78 23.20
N THR A 78 -5.73 -12.04 22.46
CA THR A 78 -5.90 -11.83 21.02
C THR A 78 -4.59 -12.09 20.27
N ALA A 79 -4.68 -12.51 19.02
CA ALA A 79 -3.53 -12.73 18.16
C ALA A 79 -3.34 -11.57 17.17
N PHE A 80 -2.10 -11.13 17.03
CA PHE A 80 -1.67 -10.17 16.03
C PHE A 80 -0.69 -10.81 15.05
N LYS A 81 -0.70 -10.34 13.80
CA LYS A 81 0.32 -10.66 12.81
C LYS A 81 1.00 -9.37 12.36
N PHE A 82 2.32 -9.36 12.51
CA PHE A 82 3.18 -8.25 12.10
C PHE A 82 4.03 -8.69 10.92
N ILE A 83 4.06 -7.89 9.87
CA ILE A 83 4.80 -8.20 8.64
C ILE A 83 5.57 -6.96 8.21
N VAL A 84 6.87 -7.12 7.97
CA VAL A 84 7.72 -6.07 7.38
C VAL A 84 8.06 -6.50 5.97
N ASN A 85 7.53 -5.79 4.99
CA ASN A 85 7.77 -6.05 3.57
C ASN A 85 8.73 -5.01 3.01
N PRO A 86 10.00 -5.37 2.74
CA PRO A 86 10.95 -4.44 2.16
C PRO A 86 10.60 -4.13 0.70
N LEU A 87 10.84 -2.88 0.31
CA LEU A 87 10.87 -2.40 -1.08
C LEU A 87 9.55 -2.42 -1.88
N VAL A 88 8.38 -2.55 -1.24
CA VAL A 88 7.07 -2.52 -1.93
C VAL A 88 6.89 -1.23 -2.76
N SER A 89 7.27 -0.08 -2.19
CA SER A 89 7.24 1.21 -2.90
C SER A 89 7.99 1.21 -4.24
N TRP A 90 9.04 0.40 -4.40
CA TRP A 90 9.82 0.34 -5.65
C TRP A 90 9.09 -0.37 -6.79
N ILE A 91 8.14 -1.26 -6.47
CA ILE A 91 7.27 -1.88 -7.49
C ILE A 91 6.42 -0.80 -8.17
N TRP A 92 5.85 0.10 -7.37
CA TRP A 92 5.04 1.22 -7.88
C TRP A 92 5.89 2.23 -8.65
N ILE A 93 7.08 2.57 -8.15
CA ILE A 93 8.03 3.42 -8.87
C ILE A 93 8.39 2.80 -10.23
N GLY A 94 8.68 1.49 -10.26
CA GLY A 94 8.94 0.76 -11.49
C GLY A 94 7.75 0.78 -12.45
N GLY A 95 6.54 0.57 -11.96
CA GLY A 95 5.31 0.64 -12.76
C GLY A 95 5.09 2.02 -13.39
N VAL A 96 5.26 3.10 -12.63
CA VAL A 96 5.18 4.48 -13.14
C VAL A 96 6.28 4.75 -14.17
N ALA A 97 7.51 4.29 -13.91
CA ALA A 97 8.62 4.45 -14.85
C ALA A 97 8.37 3.72 -16.18
N LEU A 98 7.79 2.52 -16.14
CA LEU A 98 7.41 1.78 -17.35
C LEU A 98 6.33 2.51 -18.16
N ILE A 99 5.30 3.04 -17.49
CA ILE A 99 4.25 3.83 -18.14
C ILE A 99 4.86 5.07 -18.80
N ALA A 100 5.72 5.79 -18.08
CA ALA A 100 6.41 6.96 -18.62
C ALA A 100 7.30 6.60 -19.82
N GLY A 101 8.05 5.51 -19.74
CA GLY A 101 8.87 5.00 -20.84
C GLY A 101 8.05 4.63 -22.07
N ALA A 102 6.88 3.99 -21.88
CA ALA A 102 5.97 3.67 -22.96
C ALA A 102 5.41 4.95 -23.62
N LEU A 103 4.98 5.93 -22.84
CA LEU A 103 4.48 7.21 -23.37
C LEU A 103 5.56 7.96 -24.17
N LEU A 104 6.82 7.93 -23.72
CA LEU A 104 7.94 8.52 -24.46
C LEU A 104 8.23 7.76 -25.76
N ALA A 105 8.13 6.43 -25.75
CA ALA A 105 8.35 5.61 -26.95
C ALA A 105 7.26 5.80 -28.01
N PHE A 106 6.00 5.98 -27.59
CA PHE A 106 4.87 6.29 -28.48
C PHE A 106 4.76 7.78 -28.82
N TRP A 107 5.66 8.62 -28.31
CA TRP A 107 5.63 10.05 -28.61
C TRP A 107 5.87 10.27 -30.10
N PRO A 108 4.99 11.00 -30.81
CA PRO A 108 5.12 11.18 -32.25
C PRO A 108 6.42 11.93 -32.56
N SER A 109 7.34 11.23 -33.23
CA SER A 109 8.55 11.84 -33.76
C SER A 109 8.17 12.67 -34.98
N ARG A 110 8.74 13.88 -35.11
CA ARG A 110 8.58 14.68 -36.33
C ARG A 110 9.08 13.85 -37.52
N GLU A 111 8.20 13.61 -38.48
CA GLU A 111 8.58 13.03 -39.77
C GLU A 111 9.68 13.90 -40.36
N ARG A 112 10.83 13.28 -40.67
CA ARG A 112 11.90 13.98 -41.39
C ARG A 112 11.36 14.23 -42.80
N PRO A 113 11.34 15.48 -43.30
CA PRO A 113 10.93 15.74 -44.66
C PRO A 113 11.80 14.89 -45.60
N VAL A 114 11.15 14.02 -46.38
CA VAL A 114 11.83 13.25 -47.43
C VAL A 114 12.35 14.28 -48.44
N PRO A 115 13.66 14.33 -48.72
CA PRO A 115 14.17 15.23 -49.74
C PRO A 115 13.53 14.86 -51.08
N LEU A 116 12.82 15.80 -51.68
CA LEU A 116 12.35 15.63 -53.05
C LEU A 116 13.58 15.60 -53.95
N VAL A 117 13.88 14.43 -54.51
CA VAL A 117 14.82 14.32 -55.62
C VAL A 117 14.12 14.97 -56.81
N THR A 118 14.42 16.24 -57.06
CA THR A 118 14.06 16.89 -58.33
C THR A 118 14.84 16.17 -59.41
N SER A 119 14.17 15.29 -60.15
CA SER A 119 14.69 14.81 -61.42
C SER A 119 14.77 16.02 -62.34
N GLU A 120 15.97 16.58 -62.54
CA GLU A 120 16.22 17.46 -63.67
C GLU A 120 15.89 16.67 -64.94
N GLN A 121 14.81 17.07 -65.60
CA GLN A 121 14.56 16.67 -66.97
C GLN A 121 15.66 17.30 -67.82
N LYS A 122 16.64 16.49 -68.18
CA LYS A 122 17.52 16.77 -69.31
C LYS A 122 16.68 16.55 -70.57
N GLU A 123 16.18 17.64 -71.14
CA GLU A 123 15.60 17.67 -72.48
C GLU A 123 16.74 18.02 -73.44
N ASP A 124 16.98 17.13 -74.41
CA ASP A 124 17.97 17.25 -75.49
C ASP A 124 17.47 18.16 -76.62
#